data_AF-A0A3D0YL54-F1
#
_entry.id   AF-A0A3D0YL54-F1
#
_cell.length_a   1.000
_cell.length_b   1.000
_cell.length_c   1.000
_cell.angle_alpha   90.00
_cell.angle_beta   90.00
_cell.angle_gamma   90.00
#
_symmetry.space_group_name_H-M   'P 1'
#
loop_
_entity.id
_entity.type
_entity.pdbx_description
1 polymer ?
#
loop_
_entity_poly.entity_id
_entity_poly.type
_entity_poly.pdbx_seq_one_letter_code
_entity_poly.pdbx_strand_id
1 'polypeptide(L)'
;MALARIQASIVKNLLKMGHLSDAQCQTIIDTDEDFSGLALESLLFEEYKISPFQVLVAKAQAFDMPPINVKNCLVNEATFSKLEQDFCRENSVMPLGFAGDGTPADRLLRKGRCQSRPHPY
;
A
#
# COMPACT_ATOMS: atom_id res chain seq x y z
N MET A 1 18.15 -12.78 13.86
CA MET A 1 17.33 -13.57 12.92
C MET A 1 17.06 -12.72 11.68
N ALA A 2 16.82 -13.34 10.52
CA ALA A 2 16.62 -12.58 9.28
C ALA A 2 15.30 -11.81 9.28
N LEU A 3 15.32 -10.57 8.79
CA LEU A 3 14.14 -9.73 8.50
C LEU A 3 12.99 -10.54 7.89
N ALA A 4 11.76 -10.27 8.35
CA ALA A 4 10.58 -10.96 7.83
C ALA A 4 10.50 -10.77 6.30
N ARG A 5 10.10 -11.83 5.58
CA ARG A 5 10.15 -11.90 4.10
C ARG A 5 9.57 -10.66 3.40
N ILE A 6 8.48 -10.12 3.91
CA ILE A 6 7.82 -8.92 3.37
C ILE A 6 8.68 -7.67 3.57
N GLN A 7 9.26 -7.49 4.76
CA GLN A 7 10.12 -6.35 5.09
C GLN A 7 11.39 -6.36 4.24
N ALA A 8 12.03 -7.52 4.09
CA ALA A 8 13.16 -7.69 3.18
C ALA A 8 12.78 -7.36 1.72
N SER A 9 11.55 -7.67 1.29
CA SER A 9 11.07 -7.30 -0.03
C SER A 9 10.87 -5.78 -0.19
N ILE A 10 10.39 -5.08 0.84
CA ILE A 10 10.24 -3.62 0.84
C ILE A 10 11.60 -2.95 0.67
N VAL A 11 12.61 -3.34 1.45
CA VAL A 11 13.98 -2.79 1.37
C VAL A 11 14.60 -3.05 -0.01
N LYS A 12 14.43 -4.26 -0.56
CA LYS A 12 14.89 -4.59 -1.92
C LYS A 12 14.20 -3.75 -3.00
N ASN A 13 12.91 -3.47 -2.85
CA ASN A 13 12.20 -2.62 -3.80
C ASN A 13 12.67 -1.16 -3.72
N LEU A 14 12.95 -0.65 -2.52
CA LEU A 14 13.55 0.68 -2.32
C LEU A 14 14.94 0.80 -2.95
N LEU A 15 15.76 -0.26 -2.88
CA LEU A 15 17.05 -0.34 -3.58
C LEU A 15 16.86 -0.33 -5.10
N LYS A 16 15.93 -1.13 -5.64
CA LYS A 16 15.63 -1.14 -7.08
C LYS A 16 15.13 0.21 -7.60
N MET A 17 14.44 0.98 -6.76
CA MET A 17 13.97 2.34 -7.07
C MET A 17 15.08 3.39 -6.94
N GLY A 18 16.28 3.03 -6.49
CA GLY A 18 17.42 3.93 -6.29
C GLY A 18 17.27 4.85 -5.07
N HIS A 19 16.40 4.50 -4.12
CA HIS A 19 16.19 5.27 -2.89
C HIS A 19 17.09 4.82 -1.73
N LEU A 20 17.72 3.65 -1.85
CA LEU A 20 18.70 3.13 -0.91
C LEU A 20 19.95 2.73 -1.69
N SER A 21 21.12 2.91 -1.09
CA SER A 21 22.37 2.33 -1.59
C SER A 21 22.49 0.85 -1.18
N ASP A 22 23.27 0.08 -1.93
CA ASP A 22 23.53 -1.34 -1.61
C ASP A 22 24.10 -1.52 -0.20
N ALA A 23 24.97 -0.61 0.25
CA ALA A 23 25.54 -0.63 1.59
C ALA A 23 24.48 -0.45 2.69
N GLN A 24 23.55 0.50 2.50
CA GLN A 24 22.47 0.76 3.47
C GLN A 24 21.47 -0.40 3.51
N CYS A 25 21.12 -0.95 2.35
CA CYS A 25 20.25 -2.12 2.25
C CYS A 25 20.85 -3.31 3.00
N GLN A 26 22.15 -3.55 2.83
CA GLN A 26 22.86 -4.64 3.49
C GLN A 26 22.90 -4.43 5.00
N THR A 27 23.19 -3.20 5.48
CA THR A 27 23.12 -2.88 6.91
C THR A 27 21.75 -3.17 7.50
N ILE A 28 20.66 -2.75 6.85
CA ILE A 28 19.30 -2.99 7.34
C ILE A 28 18.98 -4.49 7.37
N ILE A 29 19.40 -5.24 6.34
CA ILE A 29 19.17 -6.69 6.24
C ILE A 29 19.96 -7.47 7.30
N ASP A 30 21.19 -7.03 7.59
CA ASP A 30 22.11 -7.68 8.52
C ASP A 30 21.87 -7.25 9.98
N THR A 31 21.11 -6.19 10.21
CA THR A 31 20.66 -5.81 11.56
C THR A 31 19.80 -6.93 12.12
N ASP A 32 20.30 -7.58 13.17
CA ASP A 32 19.72 -8.78 13.78
C ASP A 32 18.50 -8.49 14.69
N GLU A 33 17.89 -7.31 14.54
CA GLU A 33 16.72 -6.87 15.28
C GLU A 33 15.43 -7.32 14.58
N ASP A 34 14.50 -7.86 15.38
CA ASP A 34 13.14 -8.14 14.92
C ASP A 34 12.37 -6.82 14.77
N PHE A 35 12.55 -6.15 13.63
CA PHE A 35 11.76 -4.97 13.31
C PHE A 35 10.29 -5.35 13.20
N SER A 36 9.41 -4.61 13.88
CA SER A 36 8.00 -4.57 13.50
C SER A 36 7.84 -3.79 12.20
N GLY A 37 6.73 -4.00 11.46
CA GLY A 37 6.46 -3.22 10.24
C GLY A 37 6.55 -1.71 10.47
N LEU A 38 6.02 -1.23 11.60
CA LEU A 38 6.08 0.17 12.00
C LEU A 38 7.50 0.63 12.36
N ALA A 39 8.27 -0.20 13.07
CA ALA A 39 9.64 0.14 13.45
C ALA A 39 10.55 0.31 12.22
N LEU A 40 10.40 -0.55 11.20
CA LEU A 40 11.13 -0.41 9.95
C LEU A 40 10.77 0.90 9.23
N GLU A 41 9.49 1.27 9.21
CA GLU A 41 9.05 2.51 8.58
C GLU A 41 9.64 3.73 9.27
N SER A 42 9.60 3.78 10.60
CA SER A 42 10.22 4.85 11.37
C SER A 42 11.71 4.96 11.07
N LEU A 43 12.43 3.84 11.00
CA LEU A 43 13.86 3.82 10.64
C LEU A 43 14.10 4.42 9.25
N LEU A 44 13.31 4.02 8.25
CA LEU A 44 13.43 4.52 6.87
C LEU A 44 13.12 6.02 6.77
N PHE A 45 12.18 6.52 7.57
CA PHE A 45 11.81 7.94 7.59
C PHE A 45 12.83 8.80 8.35
N GLU A 46 13.29 8.33 9.50
CA GLU A 46 14.12 9.11 10.42
C GLU A 46 15.60 9.09 10.01
N GLU A 47 16.16 7.91 9.76
CA GLU A 47 17.59 7.74 9.46
C GLU A 47 17.88 7.92 7.97
N TYR A 48 17.12 7.24 7.12
CA TYR A 48 17.37 7.20 5.68
C TYR A 48 16.67 8.32 4.89
N LYS A 49 15.87 9.16 5.57
CA LYS A 49 15.13 10.30 4.99
C LYS A 49 14.28 9.91 3.77
N ILE A 50 13.78 8.67 3.75
CA ILE A 50 12.93 8.18 2.66
C ILE A 50 11.54 8.79 2.83
N SER A 51 10.95 9.22 1.71
CA SER A 51 9.61 9.80 1.76
C SER A 51 8.55 8.74 2.08
N PRO A 52 7.49 9.06 2.85
CA PRO A 52 6.34 8.16 3.06
C PRO A 52 5.73 7.64 1.75
N PHE A 53 5.73 8.45 0.71
CA PHE A 53 5.22 8.06 -0.61
C PHE A 53 6.07 6.95 -1.25
N GLN A 54 7.40 7.03 -1.14
CA GLN A 54 8.32 6.03 -1.69
C GLN A 54 8.17 4.69 -0.97
N VAL A 55 8.04 4.72 0.37
CA VAL A 55 7.76 3.51 1.16
C VAL A 55 6.41 2.90 0.80
N LEU A 56 5.38 3.71 0.54
CA LEU A 56 4.07 3.23 0.11
C LEU A 56 4.14 2.50 -1.24
N VAL A 57 4.90 3.02 -2.21
CA VAL A 57 5.12 2.36 -3.51
C VAL A 57 5.91 1.06 -3.34
N ALA A 58 6.96 1.04 -2.52
CA ALA A 58 7.73 -0.18 -2.26
C ALA A 58 6.91 -1.27 -1.57
N LYS A 59 6.02 -0.89 -0.64
CA LYS A 59 5.02 -1.77 -0.02
C LYS A 59 4.04 -2.33 -1.04
N ALA A 60 3.45 -1.48 -1.85
CA ALA A 60 2.53 -1.88 -2.92
C ALA A 60 3.15 -2.97 -3.81
N GLN A 61 4.41 -2.78 -4.23
CA GLN A 61 5.17 -3.79 -4.97
C GLN A 61 5.47 -5.07 -4.17
N ALA A 62 5.77 -4.95 -2.87
CA ALA A 62 6.07 -6.11 -2.01
C ALA A 62 4.83 -6.99 -1.78
N PHE A 63 3.64 -6.39 -1.76
CA PHE A 63 2.36 -7.08 -1.61
C PHE A 63 1.68 -7.43 -2.95
N ASP A 64 2.31 -7.11 -4.09
CA ASP A 64 1.74 -7.27 -5.43
C ASP A 64 0.35 -6.60 -5.58
N MET A 65 0.19 -5.44 -4.92
CA MET A 65 -1.03 -4.64 -4.96
C MET A 65 -0.78 -3.32 -5.67
N PRO A 66 -1.61 -2.91 -6.66
CA PRO A 66 -1.44 -1.63 -7.31
C PRO A 66 -1.76 -0.47 -6.34
N PRO A 67 -0.91 0.56 -6.24
CA PRO A 67 -1.21 1.72 -5.41
C PRO A 67 -2.40 2.48 -6.02
N ILE A 68 -3.33 2.91 -5.17
CA ILE A 68 -4.54 3.64 -5.58
C ILE A 68 -4.45 5.08 -5.08
N ASN A 69 -4.73 6.04 -5.95
CA ASN A 69 -4.89 7.43 -5.54
C ASN A 69 -6.31 7.62 -4.98
N VAL A 70 -6.41 7.69 -3.65
CA VAL A 70 -7.68 7.83 -2.93
C VAL A 70 -8.43 9.11 -3.32
N LYS A 71 -7.74 10.20 -3.74
CA LYS A 71 -8.39 11.44 -4.19
C LYS A 71 -9.27 11.27 -5.42
N ASN A 72 -8.98 10.25 -6.24
CA ASN A 72 -9.74 9.95 -7.45
C ASN A 72 -10.90 8.97 -7.20
N CYS A 73 -11.08 8.51 -5.95
CA CYS A 73 -12.14 7.59 -5.60
C CYS A 73 -13.43 8.37 -5.27
N LEU A 74 -14.52 8.07 -5.99
CA LEU A 74 -15.83 8.66 -5.71
C LEU A 74 -16.47 7.97 -4.48
N VAL A 75 -16.72 8.75 -3.43
CA VAL A 75 -17.45 8.31 -2.24
C VAL A 75 -18.93 8.56 -2.45
N ASN A 76 -19.74 7.50 -2.47
CA ASN A 76 -21.19 7.59 -2.60
C ASN A 76 -21.86 6.89 -1.40
N GLU A 77 -23.18 7.06 -1.24
CA GLU A 77 -23.94 6.40 -0.17
C GLU A 77 -23.81 4.86 -0.18
N ALA A 78 -23.67 4.28 -1.38
CA ALA A 78 -23.44 2.83 -1.53
C ALA A 78 -22.08 2.36 -0.99
N THR A 79 -21.12 3.25 -0.77
CA THR A 79 -19.76 2.91 -0.31
C THR A 79 -19.76 2.26 1.07
N PHE A 80 -20.60 2.74 1.98
CA PHE A 80 -20.71 2.23 3.37
C PHE A 80 -21.92 1.33 3.58
N SER A 81 -22.53 0.83 2.50
CA SER A 81 -23.75 0.01 2.57
C SER A 81 -23.56 -1.34 3.26
N LYS A 82 -22.35 -1.91 3.23
CA LYS A 82 -22.02 -3.21 3.84
C LYS A 82 -21.05 -3.13 5.01
N LEU A 83 -20.51 -1.94 5.29
CA LEU A 83 -19.52 -1.72 6.34
C LEU A 83 -19.80 -0.37 6.99
N GLU A 84 -19.96 -0.37 8.31
CA GLU A 84 -20.28 0.82 9.08
C GLU A 84 -19.18 1.88 8.94
N GLN A 85 -19.61 3.14 8.86
CA GLN A 85 -18.68 4.25 8.63
C GLN A 85 -17.74 4.47 9.81
N ASP A 86 -18.19 4.25 11.05
CA ASP A 86 -17.36 4.46 12.24
C ASP A 86 -16.22 3.44 12.30
N PHE A 87 -16.50 2.16 12.04
CA PHE A 87 -15.48 1.13 11.88
C PHE A 87 -14.44 1.49 10.81
N CYS A 88 -14.88 2.07 9.69
CA CYS A 88 -13.99 2.52 8.61
C CYS A 88 -13.03 3.62 9.08
N ARG A 89 -13.53 4.57 9.89
CA ARG A 89 -12.73 5.68 10.42
C ARG A 89 -11.71 5.19 11.45
N GLU A 90 -12.13 4.31 12.35
CA GLU A 90 -11.26 3.76 13.39
C GLU A 90 -10.10 2.95 12.81
N ASN A 91 -10.37 2.16 11.76
CA ASN A 91 -9.36 1.27 11.16
C ASN A 91 -8.63 1.88 9.96
N SER A 92 -8.93 3.13 9.60
CA SER A 92 -8.39 3.79 8.40
C SER A 92 -8.61 2.98 7.11
N VAL A 93 -9.77 2.34 6.98
CA VAL A 93 -10.16 1.53 5.81
C VAL A 93 -11.26 2.22 5.01
N MET A 94 -11.23 2.05 3.69
CA MET A 94 -12.24 2.60 2.79
C MET A 94 -12.72 1.53 1.80
N PRO A 95 -14.00 1.16 1.80
CA PRO A 95 -14.55 0.29 0.78
C PRO A 95 -14.49 0.99 -0.59
N LEU A 96 -13.94 0.35 -1.61
CA LEU A 96 -13.91 0.90 -2.98
C LEU A 96 -14.97 0.27 -3.89
N GLY A 97 -15.42 -0.93 -3.57
CA GLY A 97 -16.46 -1.64 -4.29
C GLY A 97 -16.73 -3.02 -3.71
N PHE A 98 -17.69 -3.72 -4.29
CA PHE A 98 -18.07 -5.08 -3.89
C PHE A 98 -17.95 -6.04 -5.07
N ALA A 99 -17.38 -7.21 -4.83
CA ALA A 99 -17.40 -8.33 -5.76
C ALA A 99 -18.50 -9.33 -5.34
N GLY A 100 -19.29 -9.83 -6.29
CA GLY A 100 -20.45 -10.72 -6.06
C GLY A 100 -21.73 -10.24 -6.75
N ASP A 101 -22.81 -11.00 -6.55
CA ASP A 101 -24.14 -10.82 -7.14
C ASP A 101 -24.92 -9.73 -6.39
N GLY A 102 -24.44 -8.49 -6.51
CA GLY A 102 -25.14 -7.30 -6.04
C GLY A 102 -26.29 -6.90 -6.96
N THR A 103 -27.27 -6.19 -6.42
CA THR A 103 -28.48 -5.72 -7.10
C THR A 103 -28.15 -4.86 -8.34
N PRO A 104 -29.10 -4.65 -9.28
CA PRO A 104 -28.84 -3.96 -10.56
C PRO A 104 -28.17 -2.57 -10.45
N ALA A 105 -28.32 -1.88 -9.31
CA ALA A 105 -27.66 -0.60 -9.02
C ALA A 105 -26.13 -0.72 -8.89
N ASP A 106 -25.60 -1.87 -8.45
CA ASP A 106 -24.16 -2.11 -8.28
C ASP A 106 -23.43 -2.25 -9.63
N ARG A 107 -24.15 -2.65 -10.69
CA ARG A 107 -23.59 -2.89 -12.03
C ARG A 107 -23.28 -1.58 -12.78
N LEU A 108 -24.03 -0.50 -12.51
CA LEU A 108 -23.82 0.82 -13.11
C LEU A 108 -22.57 1.53 -12.56
N LEU A 109 -22.23 1.31 -11.29
CA LEU A 109 -21.08 1.94 -10.65
C LEU A 109 -19.72 1.29 -11.01
N ARG A 110 -19.71 0.15 -11.73
CA ARG A 110 -18.47 -0.52 -12.19
C ARG A 110 -17.81 0.18 -13.37
N LYS A 111 -18.55 0.95 -14.18
CA LYS A 111 -18.00 1.55 -15.41
C LYS A 111 -17.06 2.75 -15.18
N GLY A 112 -17.05 3.35 -13.98
CA GLY A 112 -16.29 4.58 -13.73
C GLY A 112 -15.24 4.51 -12.61
N ARG A 113 -15.09 3.38 -11.89
CA ARG A 113 -14.53 3.46 -10.53
C ARG A 113 -13.04 3.24 -10.34
N CYS A 114 -12.31 2.73 -11.33
CA CYS A 114 -10.84 2.71 -11.35
C CYS A 114 -10.41 2.08 -12.68
N GLN A 115 -10.43 2.84 -13.77
CA GLN A 115 -9.61 2.45 -14.92
C GLN A 115 -8.18 2.83 -14.55
N SER A 116 -7.43 1.89 -13.95
CA SER A 116 -6.00 1.88 -14.17
C SER A 116 -5.82 1.79 -15.67
N ARG A 117 -5.51 2.93 -16.32
CA ARG A 117 -5.10 2.90 -17.71
C ARG A 117 -3.90 1.95 -17.79
N PRO A 118 -3.92 0.91 -18.64
CA PRO A 118 -2.70 0.19 -18.93
C PRO A 118 -1.69 1.20 -19.45
N HIS A 119 -0.50 1.25 -18.84
CA HIS A 119 0.61 2.04 -19.35
C HIS A 119 0.87 1.56 -20.79
N PRO A 120 0.86 2.46 -21.79
CA PRO A 120 1.30 2.09 -23.13
C PRO A 120 2.82 1.95 -23.07
N TYR A 121 3.31 0.73 -23.31
CA TYR A 121 4.61 0.55 -23.94
C TYR A 121 4.40 0.63 -25.46
#